data_AF-A0A258VQY8-F1
#
_entry.id   AF-A0A258VQY8-F1
#
_cell.length_a   1.000
_cell.length_b   1.000
_cell.length_c   1.000
_cell.angle_alpha   90.00
_cell.angle_beta   90.00
_cell.angle_gamma   90.00
#
_symmetry.space_group_name_H-M   'P 1'
#
loop_
_entity.id
_entity.type
_entity.pdbx_description
1 polymer ?
#
loop_
_entity_poly.entity_id
_entity_poly.type
_entity_poly.pdbx_seq_one_letter_code
_entity_poly.pdbx_strand_id
1 'polypeptide(L)'
;MSPKQFKETREQLGLTQTDLAKLLGLSGKAPISHFEIGFRTPSPLISAVMSYLGSLSKRKAQDFIEEFQRHIDEAQKRTKGRKRG
;
A
#
# COMPACT_ATOMS: atom_id res chain seq x y z
N MET A 1 13.41 4.10 -1.90
CA MET A 1 13.64 3.10 -0.83
C MET A 1 14.18 1.82 -1.45
N SER A 2 14.92 1.00 -0.72
CA SER A 2 15.44 -0.27 -1.26
C SER A 2 14.36 -1.37 -1.29
N PRO A 3 14.51 -2.40 -2.16
CA PRO A 3 13.61 -3.56 -2.20
C PRO A 3 13.48 -4.27 -0.85
N LYS A 4 14.61 -4.38 -0.14
CA LYS A 4 14.67 -4.95 1.22
C LYS A 4 13.83 -4.15 2.21
N GLN A 5 14.03 -2.83 2.26
CA GLN A 5 13.24 -1.95 3.13
C GLN A 5 11.74 -2.02 2.81
N PHE A 6 11.38 -2.14 1.53
CA PHE A 6 9.99 -2.27 1.11
C PHE A 6 9.33 -3.51 1.70
N LYS A 7 10.02 -4.65 1.59
CA LYS A 7 9.56 -5.94 2.13
C LYS A 7 9.46 -5.90 3.66
N GLU A 8 10.48 -5.38 4.33
CA GLU A 8 10.53 -5.29 5.79
C GLU A 8 9.38 -4.42 6.34
N THR A 9 9.12 -3.26 5.74
CA THR A 9 7.98 -2.42 6.13
C THR A 9 6.66 -3.18 6.00
N ARG A 10 6.44 -3.91 4.89
CA ARG A 10 5.22 -4.72 4.71
C ARG A 10 5.07 -5.76 5.83
N GLU A 11 6.15 -6.46 6.15
CA GLU A 11 6.15 -7.54 7.13
C GLU A 11 5.96 -7.03 8.56
N GLN A 12 6.56 -5.90 8.91
CA GLN A 12 6.37 -5.23 10.21
C GLN A 12 4.91 -4.80 10.43
N LEU A 13 4.22 -4.44 9.35
CA LEU A 13 2.79 -4.11 9.36
C LEU A 13 1.89 -5.35 9.42
N GLY A 14 2.44 -6.56 9.26
CA GLY A 14 1.67 -7.81 9.22
C GLY A 14 0.82 -7.97 7.96
N LEU A 15 1.16 -7.26 6.87
CA LEU A 15 0.38 -7.28 5.63
C LEU A 15 0.88 -8.37 4.68
N THR A 16 -0.04 -9.05 3.99
CA THR A 16 0.34 -9.86 2.82
C THR A 16 0.64 -8.95 1.63
N GLN A 17 1.31 -9.47 0.60
CA GLN A 17 1.51 -8.71 -0.65
C GLN A 17 0.19 -8.29 -1.30
N THR A 18 -0.88 -9.09 -1.14
CA THR A 18 -2.21 -8.77 -1.63
C THR A 18 -2.84 -7.62 -0.85
N ASP A 19 -2.68 -7.59 0.47
CA ASP A 19 -3.24 -6.52 1.31
C ASP A 19 -2.54 -5.19 1.03
N LEU A 20 -1.21 -5.22 0.93
CA LEU A 20 -0.46 -4.02 0.57
C LEU A 20 -0.80 -3.52 -0.84
N ALA A 21 -1.04 -4.42 -1.80
CA ALA A 21 -1.50 -4.04 -3.12
C ALA A 21 -2.83 -3.28 -3.08
N LYS A 22 -3.80 -3.74 -2.26
CA LYS A 22 -5.08 -3.05 -2.09
C LYS A 22 -4.90 -1.67 -1.46
N LEU A 23 -4.09 -1.58 -0.40
CA LEU A 23 -3.79 -0.32 0.28
C LEU A 23 -3.13 0.70 -0.67
N LEU A 24 -2.26 0.24 -1.57
CA LEU A 24 -1.57 1.09 -2.55
C LEU A 24 -2.39 1.30 -3.85
N GLY A 25 -3.62 0.77 -3.93
CA GLY A 25 -4.49 0.92 -5.10
C GLY A 25 -3.99 0.19 -6.36
N LEU A 26 -3.24 -0.91 -6.20
CA LEU A 26 -2.69 -1.70 -7.29
C LEU A 26 -3.62 -2.87 -7.66
N SER A 27 -3.57 -3.30 -8.92
CA SER A 27 -4.48 -4.33 -9.47
C SER A 27 -4.24 -5.76 -8.96
N GLY A 28 -3.18 -6.00 -8.19
CA GLY A 28 -2.86 -7.31 -7.62
C GLY A 28 -1.51 -7.35 -6.94
N LYS A 29 -1.09 -8.53 -6.47
CA LYS A 29 0.16 -8.73 -5.71
C LYS A 29 1.45 -8.67 -6.57
N ALA A 30 1.36 -8.88 -7.88
CA ALA A 30 2.54 -8.98 -8.74
C ALA A 30 3.43 -7.72 -8.74
N PRO A 31 2.88 -6.48 -8.83
CA PRO A 31 3.67 -5.27 -8.63
C PRO A 31 4.42 -5.22 -7.30
N ILE A 32 3.80 -5.67 -6.20
CA ILE A 32 4.44 -5.71 -4.87
C ILE A 32 5.63 -6.65 -4.88
N SER A 33 5.45 -7.87 -5.42
CA SER A 33 6.55 -8.83 -5.59
C SER A 33 7.70 -8.24 -6.40
N HIS A 34 7.39 -7.57 -7.53
CA HIS A 34 8.40 -6.93 -8.36
C HIS A 34 9.17 -5.81 -7.65
N PHE A 35 8.50 -5.05 -6.77
CA PHE A 35 9.15 -4.05 -5.94
C PHE A 35 10.08 -4.69 -4.89
N GLU A 36 9.63 -5.75 -4.23
CA GLU A 36 10.37 -6.46 -3.17
C GLU A 36 11.61 -7.19 -3.68
N ILE A 37 11.61 -7.66 -4.93
CA ILE A 37 12.79 -8.30 -5.55
C ILE A 37 13.65 -7.32 -6.36
N GLY A 38 13.24 -6.05 -6.45
CA GLY A 38 13.97 -5.02 -7.21
C GLY A 38 13.84 -5.12 -8.73
N PHE A 39 12.93 -5.96 -9.25
CA PHE A 39 12.64 -6.05 -10.68
C PHE A 39 12.02 -4.76 -11.23
N ARG A 40 11.24 -4.06 -10.40
CA ARG A 40 10.64 -2.78 -10.76
C ARG A 40 10.86 -1.78 -9.64
N THR A 41 11.04 -0.50 -10.00
CA THR A 41 11.07 0.60 -9.03
C THR A 41 9.63 1.08 -8.76
N PRO A 42 9.21 1.23 -7.48
CA PRO A 42 7.94 1.85 -7.14
C PRO A 42 7.89 3.32 -7.60
N SER A 43 6.69 3.86 -7.82
CA SER A 43 6.56 5.30 -8.08
C SER A 43 7.05 6.14 -6.88
N PRO A 44 7.39 7.42 -7.08
CA PRO A 44 7.77 8.29 -5.97
C PRO A 44 6.71 8.36 -4.86
N LEU A 45 5.42 8.38 -5.21
CA LEU A 45 4.32 8.37 -4.24
C LEU A 45 4.33 7.09 -3.40
N ILE A 46 4.41 5.92 -4.05
CA ILE A 46 4.44 4.64 -3.33
C ILE A 46 5.68 4.58 -2.41
N SER A 47 6.83 5.02 -2.91
CA SER A 47 8.06 5.09 -2.12
C SER A 47 7.93 5.99 -0.90
N ALA A 48 7.28 7.15 -1.04
CA ALA A 48 7.05 8.08 0.06
C ALA A 48 6.09 7.51 1.11
N VAL A 49 4.97 6.91 0.68
CA VAL A 49 4.01 6.25 1.58
C VAL A 49 4.68 5.14 2.36
N MET A 50 5.44 4.27 1.70
CA MET A 50 6.12 3.15 2.36
C MET A 50 7.25 3.62 3.29
N SER A 51 7.98 4.67 2.91
CA SER A 51 8.98 5.29 3.79
C SER A 51 8.34 5.92 5.03
N TYR A 52 7.18 6.56 4.89
CA TYR A 52 6.43 7.11 6.01
C TYR A 52 5.89 6.01 6.92
N LEU A 53 5.26 4.98 6.35
CA LEU A 53 4.78 3.83 7.12
C LEU A 53 5.91 3.14 7.91
N GLY A 54 7.09 2.98 7.30
CA GLY A 54 8.27 2.41 7.96
C GLY A 54 8.88 3.28 9.06
N SER A 55 8.57 4.58 9.12
CA SER A 55 9.06 5.48 10.18
C SER A 55 8.12 5.56 11.38
N LEU A 56 6.90 5.04 11.26
CA LEU A 56 5.90 5.03 12.32
C LEU A 56 6.09 3.84 13.27
N SER A 57 5.69 4.03 14.53
CA SER A 57 5.44 2.90 15.43
C SER A 57 4.33 2.01 14.87
N LYS A 58 4.36 0.70 15.16
CA LYS A 58 3.34 -0.27 14.73
C LYS A 58 1.89 0.24 14.93
N ARG A 59 1.58 0.80 16.11
CA ARG A 59 0.25 1.34 16.42
C ARG A 59 -0.16 2.47 15.48
N LYS A 60 0.67 3.52 15.36
CA LYS A 60 0.41 4.64 14.43
C LYS A 60 0.29 4.20 12.99
N ALA A 61 1.06 3.19 12.59
CA ALA A 61 1.01 2.66 11.24
C ALA A 61 -0.32 1.91 10.99
N GLN A 62 -0.82 1.16 11.98
CA GLN A 62 -2.14 0.54 11.95
C GLN A 62 -3.26 1.59 11.89
N ASP A 63 -3.22 2.62 12.76
CA ASP A 63 -4.19 3.71 12.77
C ASP A 63 -4.25 4.38 11.38
N PHE A 64 -3.09 4.62 10.76
CA PHE A 64 -3.01 5.14 9.40
C PHE A 64 -3.64 4.19 8.38
N ILE A 65 -3.29 2.90 8.40
CA ILE A 65 -3.82 1.90 7.45
C ILE A 65 -5.34 1.86 7.51
N GLU A 66 -5.91 1.86 8.72
CA GLU A 66 -7.36 1.83 8.93
C GLU A 66 -8.04 3.09 8.36
N GLU A 67 -7.52 4.27 8.67
CA GLU A 67 -8.07 5.53 8.15
C GLU A 67 -7.93 5.62 6.62
N PHE A 68 -6.78 5.24 6.10
CA PHE A 68 -6.53 5.29 4.66
C PHE A 68 -7.41 4.30 3.89
N GLN A 69 -7.63 3.10 4.44
CA GLN A 69 -8.54 2.12 3.86
C GLN A 69 -9.99 2.65 3.81
N ARG A 70 -10.46 3.35 4.85
CA ARG A 70 -11.78 4.01 4.84
C ARG A 70 -11.91 4.98 3.65
N HIS A 71 -10.92 5.84 3.44
CA HIS A 71 -10.92 6.77 2.31
C HIS A 71 -10.87 6.08 0.95
N ILE A 72 -10.10 4.99 0.81
CA ILE A 72 -10.05 4.19 -0.42
C ILE A 72 -11.43 3.61 -0.73
N ASP A 73 -12.09 3.02 0.27
CA ASP A 73 -13.41 2.41 0.11
C ASP A 73 -14.46 3.46 -0.29
N GLU A 74 -14.42 4.66 0.30
CA GLU A 74 -15.27 5.78 -0.08
C GLU A 74 -15.03 6.25 -1.52
N ALA A 75 -13.76 6.41 -1.92
CA ALA A 75 -13.41 6.80 -3.28
C ALA A 75 -13.92 5.77 -4.31
N GLN A 76 -13.74 4.49 -4.05
CA GLN A 76 -14.20 3.41 -4.93
C GLN A 76 -15.72 3.32 -5.01
N LYS A 77 -16.45 3.56 -3.90
CA LYS A 77 -17.93 3.63 -3.91
C LYS A 77 -18.42 4.72 -4.87
N ARG A 78 -17.82 5.91 -4.83
CA ARG A 78 -18.16 7.03 -5.73
C ARG A 78 -17.92 6.69 -7.20
N THR A 79 -16.81 6.01 -7.52
CA THR A 79 -16.50 5.61 -8.91
C THR A 79 -17.46 4.53 -9.44
N LYS A 80 -17.84 3.55 -8.61
CA LYS A 80 -18.78 2.48 -9.02
C LYS A 80 -20.21 3.00 -9.23
N GLY A 81 -20.66 3.98 -8.44
CA GLY A 81 -21.96 4.62 -8.63
C GLY A 81 -22.07 5.39 -9.97
N ARG A 82 -20.97 6.02 -10.40
CA ARG A 82 -20.90 6.80 -11.65
C ARG A 82 -20.87 5.96 -12.92
N LYS A 83 -20.50 4.66 -12.84
CA LYS A 83 -20.47 3.73 -13.98
C LYS A 83 -21.82 3.06 -14.31
N ARG A 84 -22.86 3.33 -13.52
CA ARG A 84 -24.21 2.74 -13.66
C ARG A 84 -25.25 3.70 -14.28
N GLY A 85 -24.80 4.80 -14.88
CA GLY A 85 -25.64 5.75 -15.63
C GLY A 85 -25.24 5.81 -17.09
#